data_AF-A0A1T4TIX4-F1
#
_entry.id   AF-A0A1T4TIX4-F1
#
_cell.length_a   1.000
_cell.length_b   1.000
_cell.length_c   1.000
_cell.angle_alpha   90.00
_cell.angle_beta   90.00
_cell.angle_gamma   90.00
#
_symmetry.space_group_name_H-M   'P 1'
#
loop_
_entity.id
_entity.type
_entity.pdbx_description
1 polymer ?
#
loop_
_entity_poly.entity_id
_entity_poly.type
_entity_poly.pdbx_seq_one_letter_code
_entity_poly.pdbx_strand_id
1 'polypeptide(L)'
;MRHKALYIAVAFGTLLLLAHACKKENRNGSGSPGPEPVTLSLPPGFPDPVYNFSGNPLTGQGIALGRFIFYDYRLSKDSTVSCGFCHQQFAAFGHFDHALSHGVGGKQGNRSVPAIFNMIWQKEFMWDGGVNNLEIQPLTPLTDHREMGVDLKELLQKMQGDPRYRQQFKAAFGTEEITSERMFKAITQFVGTMISGNSRYDSIIRKVPGAAFSPDEQVGYAIYQQKCAACHKEPLFTDLSYRSNGLPYLAALNDVGRMKITGNTADYLKFKVPSLRNIIRSSPYMHDGRYLDIFQVFDFYDHGVKDTITTDVLVRKGVSLTDQQKRQLYLFLNTLTDYTLINNKDLSEVLIEP
;
A
#
# COMPACT_ATOMS: atom_id res chain seq x y z
N MET A 1 52.78 6.85 -55.84
CA MET A 1 51.70 7.87 -55.90
C MET A 1 50.28 7.30 -55.82
N ARG A 2 50.02 6.03 -56.17
CA ARG A 2 48.67 5.41 -56.13
C ARG A 2 48.11 5.10 -54.73
N HIS A 3 48.95 4.82 -53.73
CA HIS A 3 48.46 4.51 -52.38
C HIS A 3 47.97 5.74 -51.60
N LYS A 4 48.58 6.92 -51.81
CA LYS A 4 48.17 8.16 -51.13
C LYS A 4 46.76 8.62 -51.54
N ALA A 5 46.38 8.41 -52.80
CA ALA A 5 45.03 8.71 -53.30
C ALA A 5 43.96 7.80 -52.67
N LEU A 6 44.31 6.52 -52.41
CA LEU A 6 43.39 5.56 -51.79
C LEU A 6 43.13 5.88 -50.31
N TYR A 7 44.16 6.28 -49.56
CA TYR A 7 44.00 6.69 -48.15
C TYR A 7 43.18 7.98 -48.01
N ILE A 8 43.31 8.94 -48.94
CA ILE A 8 42.51 10.17 -48.93
C ILE A 8 41.04 9.87 -49.27
N ALA A 9 40.78 8.98 -50.24
CA ALA A 9 39.42 8.57 -50.61
C ALA A 9 38.72 7.79 -49.48
N VAL A 10 39.43 6.89 -48.79
CA VAL A 10 38.90 6.15 -47.64
C VAL A 10 38.63 7.08 -46.46
N ALA A 11 39.55 8.01 -46.16
CA ALA A 11 39.37 8.99 -45.09
C ALA A 11 38.16 9.92 -45.34
N PHE A 12 37.95 10.38 -46.57
CA PHE A 12 36.77 11.17 -46.96
C PHE A 12 35.47 10.35 -46.90
N GLY A 13 35.51 9.08 -47.31
CA GLY A 13 34.37 8.17 -47.21
C GLY A 13 33.95 7.90 -45.76
N THR A 14 34.90 7.69 -44.84
CA THR A 14 34.62 7.55 -43.41
C THR A 14 34.13 8.84 -42.76
N LEU A 15 34.61 10.01 -43.20
CA LEU A 15 34.12 11.30 -42.70
C LEU A 15 32.67 11.59 -43.14
N LEU A 16 32.31 11.21 -44.37
CA LEU A 16 30.95 11.31 -44.91
C LEU A 16 29.96 10.34 -44.23
N LEU A 17 30.42 9.13 -43.86
CA LEU A 17 29.63 8.16 -43.10
C LEU A 17 29.42 8.59 -41.65
N LEU A 18 30.43 9.21 -41.00
CA LEU A 18 30.29 9.79 -39.66
C LEU A 18 29.39 11.04 -39.65
N ALA A 19 29.39 11.84 -40.72
CA ALA A 19 28.47 12.97 -40.86
C ALA A 19 27.00 12.55 -41.08
N HIS A 20 26.75 11.38 -41.68
CA HIS A 20 25.40 10.80 -41.78
C HIS A 20 24.92 10.12 -40.49
N ALA A 21 25.83 9.61 -39.66
CA ALA A 21 25.49 9.03 -38.35
C ALA A 21 25.12 10.09 -37.29
N CYS A 22 25.51 11.35 -37.49
CA CYS A 22 25.19 12.47 -36.59
C CYS A 22 24.03 13.36 -37.08
N LYS A 23 23.17 12.86 -37.97
CA LYS A 23 21.91 13.56 -38.27
C LYS A 23 20.89 13.26 -37.17
N LYS A 24 20.97 14.01 -36.07
CA LYS A 24 19.94 14.08 -35.04
C LYS A 24 18.60 14.36 -35.74
N GLU A 25 17.71 13.36 -35.77
CA GLU A 25 16.33 13.59 -36.18
C GLU A 25 15.76 14.68 -35.27
N ASN A 26 15.60 15.87 -35.84
CA ASN A 26 14.72 16.88 -35.28
C ASN A 26 13.30 16.32 -35.33
N ARG A 27 12.90 15.62 -34.27
CA ARG A 27 11.50 15.44 -33.90
C ARG A 27 10.93 16.82 -33.52
N ASN A 28 10.70 17.64 -34.54
CA ASN A 28 9.76 18.74 -34.45
C ASN A 28 8.35 18.13 -34.48
N GLY A 29 7.94 17.61 -33.32
CA GLY A 29 6.57 17.28 -32.97
C GLY A 29 6.25 18.05 -31.69
N SER A 30 5.66 19.22 -31.86
CA SER A 30 5.12 20.04 -30.78
C SER A 30 3.95 19.31 -30.12
N GLY A 31 4.21 18.72 -28.96
CA GLY A 31 3.24 18.08 -28.09
C GLY A 31 3.98 17.15 -27.15
N SER A 32 3.93 17.40 -25.85
CA SER A 32 4.32 16.35 -24.89
C SER A 32 3.49 15.12 -25.25
N PRO A 33 4.10 13.93 -25.47
CA PRO A 33 3.32 12.72 -25.69
C PRO A 33 2.32 12.62 -24.53
N GLY A 34 1.06 12.34 -24.87
CA GLY A 34 -0.01 12.18 -23.89
C GLY A 34 0.35 11.09 -22.86
N PRO A 35 -0.46 10.94 -21.80
CA PRO A 35 -0.12 10.02 -20.74
C PRO A 35 -0.01 8.58 -21.28
N GLU A 36 1.12 7.93 -21.01
CA GLU A 36 1.48 6.61 -21.54
C GLU A 36 0.76 5.53 -20.75
N PRO A 37 -0.08 4.69 -21.40
CA PRO A 37 -0.83 3.65 -20.70
C PRO A 37 0.09 2.63 -20.03
N VAL A 38 -0.27 2.22 -18.81
CA VAL A 38 0.41 1.17 -18.05
C VAL A 38 -0.54 0.00 -17.84
N THR A 39 -0.09 -1.21 -18.19
CA THR A 39 -0.82 -2.44 -17.87
C THR A 39 -0.33 -2.99 -16.54
N LEU A 40 -1.26 -3.14 -15.58
CA LEU A 40 -0.97 -3.74 -14.28
C LEU A 40 -0.92 -5.26 -14.41
N SER A 41 0.24 -5.86 -14.11
CA SER A 41 0.35 -7.32 -14.02
C SER A 41 -0.18 -7.81 -12.68
N LEU A 42 -1.27 -8.58 -12.72
CA LEU A 42 -1.86 -9.16 -11.52
C LEU A 42 -1.15 -10.48 -11.14
N PRO A 43 -0.93 -10.75 -9.84
CA PRO A 43 -0.33 -12.00 -9.42
C PRO A 43 -1.18 -13.22 -9.83
N PRO A 44 -0.58 -14.29 -10.36
CA PRO A 44 -1.32 -15.49 -10.73
C PRO A 44 -2.09 -16.08 -9.53
N GLY A 45 -3.35 -16.46 -9.76
CA GLY A 45 -4.21 -17.08 -8.75
C GLY A 45 -4.92 -16.09 -7.82
N PHE A 46 -4.68 -14.79 -7.95
CA PHE A 46 -5.49 -13.78 -7.25
C PHE A 46 -6.86 -13.66 -7.92
N PRO A 47 -7.92 -13.32 -7.17
CA PRO A 47 -9.23 -13.02 -7.74
C PRO A 47 -9.16 -11.74 -8.59
N ASP A 48 -10.21 -11.51 -9.39
CA ASP A 48 -10.36 -10.24 -10.08
C ASP A 48 -10.42 -9.08 -9.06
N PRO A 49 -9.74 -7.94 -9.33
CA PRO A 49 -9.83 -6.76 -8.49
C PRO A 49 -11.27 -6.23 -8.39
N VAL A 50 -11.57 -5.62 -7.25
CA VAL A 50 -12.84 -4.90 -7.03
C VAL A 50 -12.80 -3.55 -7.73
N TYR A 51 -11.67 -2.85 -7.63
CA TYR A 51 -11.48 -1.56 -8.27
C TYR A 51 -11.13 -1.73 -9.74
N ASN A 52 -11.87 -1.05 -10.61
CA ASN A 52 -11.69 -1.08 -12.05
C ASN A 52 -11.11 0.26 -12.54
N PHE A 53 -9.94 0.20 -13.19
CA PHE A 53 -9.27 1.37 -13.75
C PHE A 53 -9.92 1.93 -15.04
N SER A 54 -11.07 1.44 -15.49
CA SER A 54 -11.74 1.98 -16.70
C SER A 54 -12.09 3.47 -16.58
N GLY A 55 -12.49 3.93 -15.40
CA GLY A 55 -12.79 5.35 -15.12
C GLY A 55 -11.58 6.19 -14.69
N ASN A 56 -10.43 5.55 -14.51
CA ASN A 56 -9.15 6.15 -14.12
C ASN A 56 -7.99 5.32 -14.70
N PRO A 57 -7.78 5.28 -16.03
CA PRO A 57 -6.79 4.41 -16.64
C PRO A 57 -5.39 4.64 -16.06
N LEU A 58 -4.67 3.56 -15.77
CA LEU A 58 -3.30 3.64 -15.29
C LEU A 58 -2.40 4.20 -16.38
N THR A 59 -1.61 5.21 -16.01
CA THR A 59 -0.63 5.83 -16.89
C THR A 59 0.67 6.07 -16.14
N GLY A 60 1.81 6.07 -16.83
CA GLY A 60 3.11 6.32 -16.19
C GLY A 60 3.14 7.67 -15.48
N GLN A 61 2.58 8.69 -16.11
CA GLN A 61 2.50 10.06 -15.62
C GLN A 61 1.53 10.19 -14.44
N GLY A 62 0.38 9.50 -14.48
CA GLY A 62 -0.58 9.49 -13.36
C GLY A 62 -0.03 8.77 -12.13
N ILE A 63 0.65 7.64 -12.31
CA ILE A 63 1.35 6.92 -11.23
C ILE A 63 2.47 7.80 -10.65
N ALA A 64 3.27 8.47 -11.50
CA ALA A 64 4.33 9.36 -11.05
C ALA A 64 3.81 10.58 -10.27
N LEU A 65 2.72 11.20 -10.72
CA LEU A 65 2.05 12.29 -9.99
C LEU A 65 1.48 11.79 -8.66
N GLY A 66 0.83 10.62 -8.66
CA GLY A 66 0.32 10.00 -7.43
C GLY A 66 1.41 9.71 -6.41
N ARG A 67 2.56 9.19 -6.86
CA ARG A 67 3.75 8.97 -6.04
C ARG A 67 4.30 10.28 -5.47
N PHE A 68 4.37 11.33 -6.29
CA PHE A 68 4.81 12.65 -5.85
C PHE A 68 3.89 13.19 -4.75
N ILE A 69 2.57 13.17 -4.97
CA ILE A 69 1.57 13.59 -3.98
C ILE A 69 1.70 12.76 -2.69
N PHE A 70 1.80 11.44 -2.79
CA PHE A 70 1.87 10.54 -1.63
C PHE A 70 3.02 10.88 -0.65
N TYR A 71 4.15 11.34 -1.16
CA TYR A 71 5.32 11.69 -0.35
C TYR A 71 5.46 13.19 -0.07
N ASP A 72 4.58 14.05 -0.59
CA ASP A 72 4.71 15.50 -0.40
C ASP A 72 4.20 15.94 0.98
N TYR A 73 5.13 16.27 1.87
CA TYR A 73 4.83 16.80 3.20
C TYR A 73 4.04 18.11 3.15
N ARG A 74 4.17 18.90 2.09
CA ARG A 74 3.50 20.19 1.89
C ARG A 74 1.98 20.04 1.75
N LEU A 75 1.46 18.81 1.65
CA LEU A 75 0.03 18.52 1.67
C LEU A 75 -0.60 18.64 3.05
N SER A 76 0.17 18.55 4.14
CA SER A 76 -0.36 18.73 5.50
C SER A 76 -0.36 20.20 5.92
N LYS A 77 -1.19 20.53 6.91
CA LYS A 77 -1.43 21.90 7.36
C LYS A 77 -0.14 22.63 7.79
N ASP A 78 0.75 21.93 8.46
CA ASP A 78 2.02 22.47 8.97
C ASP A 78 3.24 21.95 8.18
N SER A 79 3.01 21.25 7.07
CA SER A 79 4.04 20.63 6.24
C SER A 79 4.94 19.61 6.95
N THR A 80 4.41 18.90 7.97
CA THR A 80 5.14 17.88 8.75
C THR A 80 4.71 16.44 8.49
N VAL A 81 3.57 16.23 7.82
CA VAL A 81 3.00 14.90 7.54
C VAL A 81 2.74 14.72 6.04
N SER A 82 3.15 13.57 5.49
CA SER A 82 2.74 13.08 4.16
C SER A 82 2.02 11.73 4.30
N CYS A 83 1.44 11.20 3.22
CA CYS A 83 0.92 9.84 3.27
C CYS A 83 2.05 8.84 3.57
N GLY A 84 3.22 9.03 2.95
CA GLY A 84 4.41 8.19 3.14
C GLY A 84 5.05 8.27 4.53
N PHE A 85 4.83 9.37 5.28
CA PHE A 85 5.24 9.47 6.69
C PHE A 85 4.58 8.40 7.54
N CYS A 86 3.25 8.24 7.40
CA CYS A 86 2.48 7.22 8.13
C CYS A 86 2.57 5.85 7.44
N HIS A 87 2.58 5.79 6.12
CA HIS A 87 2.56 4.55 5.34
C HIS A 87 3.96 4.24 4.80
N GLN A 88 4.83 3.78 5.70
CA GLN A 88 6.25 3.56 5.46
C GLN A 88 6.47 2.28 4.65
N GLN A 89 7.10 2.39 3.47
CA GLN A 89 7.29 1.25 2.57
C GLN A 89 7.98 0.04 3.23
N PHE A 90 9.02 0.26 4.03
CA PHE A 90 9.78 -0.82 4.69
C PHE A 90 8.96 -1.59 5.73
N ALA A 91 7.87 -0.98 6.21
CA ALA A 91 6.88 -1.53 7.11
C ALA A 91 5.64 -2.04 6.36
N ALA A 92 5.80 -2.38 5.07
CA ALA A 92 4.72 -2.76 4.16
C ALA A 92 3.62 -1.70 4.04
N PHE A 93 4.03 -0.43 4.03
CA PHE A 93 3.13 0.73 4.03
C PHE A 93 2.23 0.81 5.27
N GLY A 94 2.66 0.23 6.41
CA GLY A 94 2.18 0.55 7.76
C GLY A 94 3.10 1.55 8.46
N HIS A 95 2.93 1.72 9.77
CA HIS A 95 3.71 2.66 10.60
C HIS A 95 4.43 1.91 11.72
N PHE A 96 5.76 1.74 11.62
CA PHE A 96 6.49 0.80 12.49
C PHE A 96 6.76 1.31 13.91
N ASP A 97 7.01 2.60 14.06
CA ASP A 97 7.53 3.22 15.29
C ASP A 97 6.44 3.76 16.24
N HIS A 98 5.17 3.61 15.88
CA HIS A 98 4.05 4.16 16.65
C HIS A 98 2.88 3.19 16.77
N ALA A 99 2.39 2.99 18.00
CA ALA A 99 1.18 2.20 18.27
C ALA A 99 -0.06 2.81 17.60
N LEU A 100 -0.21 4.12 17.69
CA LEU A 100 -1.29 4.89 17.08
C LEU A 100 -0.71 5.94 16.15
N SER A 101 -1.48 6.41 15.17
CA SER A 101 -1.04 7.47 14.27
C SER A 101 -0.71 8.77 15.00
N HIS A 102 0.30 9.48 14.50
CA HIS A 102 0.63 10.86 14.89
C HIS A 102 0.52 11.76 13.66
N GLY A 103 -0.16 12.88 13.79
CA GLY A 103 -0.34 13.85 12.73
C GLY A 103 0.16 15.25 13.08
N VAL A 104 -0.39 16.25 12.39
CA VAL A 104 -0.01 17.66 12.52
C VAL A 104 -0.05 18.16 13.97
N GLY A 105 0.95 18.95 14.34
CA GLY A 105 1.15 19.43 15.71
C GLY A 105 1.36 18.33 16.76
N GLY A 106 1.79 17.12 16.34
CA GLY A 106 2.03 15.99 17.25
C GLY A 106 0.75 15.36 17.82
N LYS A 107 -0.40 15.59 17.18
CA LYS A 107 -1.68 15.05 17.65
C LYS A 107 -1.75 13.56 17.42
N GLN A 108 -2.24 12.84 18.42
CA GLN A 108 -2.42 11.40 18.35
C GLN A 108 -3.81 11.03 17.82
N GLY A 109 -3.84 10.07 16.91
CA GLY A 109 -5.05 9.39 16.47
C GLY A 109 -5.54 8.38 17.50
N ASN A 110 -6.53 7.57 17.11
CA ASN A 110 -7.12 6.54 17.95
C ASN A 110 -6.88 5.12 17.45
N ARG A 111 -6.15 4.96 16.34
CA ARG A 111 -5.86 3.66 15.72
C ARG A 111 -4.43 3.57 15.21
N SER A 112 -3.93 2.34 15.14
CA SER A 112 -2.72 2.00 14.38
C SER A 112 -2.96 2.26 12.89
N VAL A 113 -1.89 2.66 12.18
CA VAL A 113 -1.96 2.88 10.74
C VAL A 113 -2.01 1.52 10.04
N PRO A 114 -3.10 1.20 9.29
CA PRO A 114 -3.17 -0.06 8.57
C PRO A 114 -2.18 -0.06 7.39
N ALA A 115 -1.63 -1.23 7.07
CA ALA A 115 -0.87 -1.42 5.85
C ALA A 115 -1.75 -1.24 4.61
N ILE A 116 -1.25 -0.54 3.57
CA ILE A 116 -2.03 -0.15 2.37
C ILE A 116 -1.52 -0.78 1.06
N PHE A 117 -1.20 -2.07 1.08
CA PHE A 117 -0.98 -2.86 -0.14
C PHE A 117 -2.27 -3.61 -0.54
N ASN A 118 -2.33 -4.09 -1.79
CA ASN A 118 -3.47 -4.83 -2.35
C ASN A 118 -4.82 -4.10 -2.22
N MET A 119 -4.80 -2.77 -2.29
CA MET A 119 -5.99 -1.93 -2.07
C MET A 119 -7.07 -2.12 -3.14
N ILE A 120 -6.68 -2.49 -4.37
CA ILE A 120 -7.61 -2.70 -5.49
C ILE A 120 -8.56 -3.90 -5.30
N TRP A 121 -8.30 -4.78 -4.35
CA TRP A 121 -9.19 -5.91 -4.00
C TRP A 121 -10.15 -5.61 -2.85
N GLN A 122 -10.06 -4.44 -2.23
CA GLN A 122 -10.90 -4.07 -1.09
C GLN A 122 -12.17 -3.34 -1.56
N LYS A 123 -13.30 -3.62 -0.89
CA LYS A 123 -14.59 -2.93 -1.10
C LYS A 123 -14.78 -1.76 -0.14
N GLU A 124 -14.25 -1.91 1.07
CA GLU A 124 -14.37 -0.95 2.15
C GLU A 124 -12.99 -0.78 2.82
N PHE A 125 -12.69 0.44 3.24
CA PHE A 125 -11.39 0.91 3.71
C PHE A 125 -11.47 1.34 5.18
N MET A 126 -10.30 1.58 5.77
CA MET A 126 -10.11 1.75 7.22
C MET A 126 -10.36 0.46 8.00
N TRP A 127 -10.15 0.53 9.31
CA TRP A 127 -10.37 -0.57 10.25
C TRP A 127 -11.85 -0.91 10.49
N ASP A 128 -12.76 0.05 10.32
CA ASP A 128 -14.20 -0.09 10.57
C ASP A 128 -15.05 -0.16 9.30
N GLY A 129 -14.44 0.07 8.12
CA GLY A 129 -15.14 0.06 6.84
C GLY A 129 -15.88 1.36 6.52
N GLY A 130 -15.53 2.48 7.17
CA GLY A 130 -16.25 3.75 7.01
C GLY A 130 -16.17 4.38 5.61
N VAL A 131 -15.25 3.93 4.76
CA VAL A 131 -15.09 4.42 3.38
C VAL A 131 -15.28 3.28 2.40
N ASN A 132 -16.06 3.46 1.34
CA ASN A 132 -16.46 2.41 0.39
C ASN A 132 -15.94 2.64 -1.05
N ASN A 133 -15.04 3.58 -1.25
CA ASN A 133 -14.44 3.88 -2.55
C ASN A 133 -12.95 4.24 -2.38
N LEU A 134 -12.10 3.61 -3.19
CA LEU A 134 -10.65 3.75 -3.13
C LEU A 134 -10.19 5.17 -3.44
N GLU A 135 -10.84 5.86 -4.38
CA GLU A 135 -10.48 7.22 -4.79
C GLU A 135 -10.76 8.24 -3.68
N ILE A 136 -11.81 8.03 -2.88
CA ILE A 136 -12.16 8.99 -1.81
C ILE A 136 -11.49 8.65 -0.47
N GLN A 137 -10.86 7.47 -0.33
CA GLN A 137 -10.19 7.08 0.91
C GLN A 137 -9.18 8.11 1.42
N PRO A 138 -8.37 8.78 0.58
CA PRO A 138 -7.44 9.82 1.04
C PRO A 138 -8.12 11.06 1.63
N LEU A 139 -9.41 11.30 1.38
CA LEU A 139 -10.11 12.49 1.91
C LEU A 139 -10.14 12.51 3.44
N THR A 140 -10.33 11.36 4.08
CA THR A 140 -10.37 11.23 5.54
C THR A 140 -9.04 11.64 6.19
N PRO A 141 -7.88 11.04 5.86
CA PRO A 141 -6.61 11.43 6.47
C PRO A 141 -6.17 12.85 6.07
N LEU A 142 -6.54 13.33 4.88
CA LEU A 142 -6.28 14.72 4.48
C LEU A 142 -6.97 15.71 5.43
N THR A 143 -8.25 15.49 5.73
CA THR A 143 -9.06 16.47 6.48
C THR A 143 -9.12 16.23 7.99
N ASP A 144 -8.78 15.04 8.50
CA ASP A 144 -8.75 14.80 9.96
C ASP A 144 -7.67 15.69 10.61
N HIS A 145 -8.10 16.51 11.56
CA HIS A 145 -7.27 17.47 12.30
C HIS A 145 -6.19 16.83 13.19
N ARG A 146 -6.20 15.50 13.36
CA ARG A 146 -5.18 14.68 14.04
C ARG A 146 -4.28 13.93 13.06
N GLU A 147 -4.53 14.05 11.76
CA GLU A 147 -3.72 13.45 10.68
C GLU A 147 -3.07 14.59 9.88
N MET A 148 -3.56 14.94 8.69
CA MET A 148 -2.97 16.03 7.88
C MET A 148 -3.66 17.38 8.09
N GLY A 149 -4.91 17.38 8.56
CA GLY A 149 -5.65 18.54 9.06
C GLY A 149 -5.84 19.70 8.09
N VAL A 150 -5.90 19.45 6.78
CA VAL A 150 -6.05 20.51 5.78
C VAL A 150 -7.48 20.79 5.40
N ASP A 151 -7.75 22.05 5.05
CA ASP A 151 -8.91 22.38 4.25
C ASP A 151 -8.61 22.02 2.79
N LEU A 152 -9.49 21.21 2.18
CA LEU A 152 -9.26 20.69 0.83
C LEU A 152 -9.23 21.80 -0.22
N LYS A 153 -10.03 22.87 -0.05
CA LYS A 153 -10.07 23.98 -1.00
C LYS A 153 -8.78 24.79 -0.93
N GLU A 154 -8.27 25.06 0.27
CA GLU A 154 -6.98 25.72 0.46
C GLU A 154 -5.82 24.89 -0.13
N LEU A 155 -5.85 23.57 0.08
CA LEU A 155 -4.85 22.66 -0.50
C LEU A 155 -4.85 22.73 -2.03
N LEU A 156 -6.02 22.62 -2.66
CA LEU A 156 -6.13 22.68 -4.12
C LEU A 156 -5.67 24.04 -4.68
N GLN A 157 -5.95 25.15 -3.98
CA GLN A 157 -5.44 26.47 -4.36
C GLN A 157 -3.92 26.55 -4.26
N LYS A 158 -3.32 26.00 -3.19
CA LYS A 158 -1.87 25.91 -3.03
C LYS A 158 -1.23 25.09 -4.15
N MET A 159 -1.78 23.91 -4.45
CA MET A 159 -1.31 23.07 -5.56
C MET A 159 -1.46 23.77 -6.91
N GLN A 160 -2.57 24.46 -7.14
CA GLN A 160 -2.81 25.21 -8.38
C GLN A 160 -1.79 26.35 -8.57
N GLY A 161 -1.32 26.95 -7.46
CA GLY A 161 -0.28 27.98 -7.45
C GLY A 161 1.12 27.46 -7.80
N ASP A 162 1.41 26.18 -7.55
CA ASP A 162 2.72 25.56 -7.79
C ASP A 162 2.90 25.17 -9.29
N PRO A 163 3.88 25.76 -10.01
CA PRO A 163 4.15 25.41 -11.41
C PRO A 163 4.50 23.94 -11.64
N ARG A 164 5.16 23.30 -10.66
CA ARG A 164 5.55 21.89 -10.75
C ARG A 164 4.31 21.00 -10.72
N TYR A 165 3.35 21.28 -9.85
CA TYR A 165 2.09 20.56 -9.84
C TYR A 165 1.33 20.77 -11.15
N ARG A 166 1.16 22.01 -11.63
CA ARG A 166 0.49 22.26 -12.92
C ARG A 166 1.11 21.45 -14.07
N GLN A 167 2.45 21.40 -14.15
CA GLN A 167 3.15 20.60 -15.14
C GLN A 167 2.85 19.09 -15.01
N GLN A 168 2.89 18.54 -13.80
CA GLN A 168 2.63 17.12 -13.57
C GLN A 168 1.15 16.76 -13.85
N PHE A 169 0.20 17.61 -13.47
CA PHE A 169 -1.21 17.42 -13.82
C PHE A 169 -1.45 17.49 -15.32
N LYS A 170 -0.74 18.39 -16.03
CA LYS A 170 -0.79 18.45 -17.49
C LYS A 170 -0.25 17.17 -18.13
N ALA A 171 0.83 16.62 -17.59
CA ALA A 171 1.39 15.36 -18.07
C ALA A 171 0.46 14.16 -17.79
N ALA A 172 -0.19 14.12 -16.63
CA ALA A 172 -1.05 13.01 -16.21
C ALA A 172 -2.47 13.06 -16.82
N PHE A 173 -3.05 14.25 -16.99
CA PHE A 173 -4.46 14.44 -17.33
C PHE A 173 -4.69 15.35 -18.55
N GLY A 174 -3.63 15.82 -19.21
CA GLY A 174 -3.72 16.71 -20.37
C GLY A 174 -4.10 18.16 -20.04
N THR A 175 -4.23 18.52 -18.75
CA THR A 175 -4.64 19.85 -18.30
C THR A 175 -3.87 20.30 -17.06
N GLU A 176 -3.61 21.60 -16.94
CA GLU A 176 -3.01 22.22 -15.76
C GLU A 176 -4.02 22.47 -14.62
N GLU A 177 -5.30 22.19 -14.88
CA GLU A 177 -6.39 22.34 -13.91
C GLU A 177 -6.32 21.23 -12.83
N ILE A 178 -6.16 21.64 -11.58
CA ILE A 178 -6.07 20.77 -10.42
C ILE A 178 -7.41 20.75 -9.69
N THR A 179 -8.05 19.59 -9.66
CA THR A 179 -9.30 19.33 -8.94
C THR A 179 -9.08 18.22 -7.92
N SER A 180 -9.96 18.13 -6.91
CA SER A 180 -9.96 17.01 -5.96
C SER A 180 -10.07 15.67 -6.67
N GLU A 181 -10.92 15.56 -7.70
CA GLU A 181 -11.08 14.34 -8.50
C GLU A 181 -9.75 13.91 -9.14
N ARG A 182 -9.04 14.81 -9.83
CA ARG A 182 -7.76 14.47 -10.48
C ARG A 182 -6.67 14.15 -9.47
N MET A 183 -6.65 14.87 -8.34
CA MET A 183 -5.72 14.60 -7.24
C MET A 183 -5.93 13.19 -6.69
N PHE A 184 -7.17 12.83 -6.37
CA PHE A 184 -7.54 11.51 -5.88
C PHE A 184 -7.30 10.41 -6.90
N LYS A 185 -7.64 10.63 -8.17
CA LYS A 185 -7.32 9.70 -9.25
C LYS A 185 -5.83 9.44 -9.37
N ALA A 186 -4.98 10.47 -9.29
CA ALA A 186 -3.54 10.30 -9.31
C ALA A 186 -3.04 9.47 -8.12
N ILE A 187 -3.47 9.80 -6.89
CA ILE A 187 -3.14 9.00 -5.70
C ILE A 187 -3.56 7.54 -5.90
N THR A 188 -4.79 7.29 -6.38
CA THR A 188 -5.32 5.95 -6.66
C THR A 188 -4.51 5.20 -7.71
N GLN A 189 -4.04 5.86 -8.76
CA GLN A 189 -3.16 5.21 -9.73
C GLN A 189 -1.87 4.72 -9.05
N PHE A 190 -1.29 5.52 -8.14
CA PHE A 190 -0.10 5.10 -7.40
C PHE A 190 -0.37 3.98 -6.39
N VAL A 191 -1.29 4.17 -5.44
CA VAL A 191 -1.59 3.15 -4.41
C VAL A 191 -2.16 1.86 -5.04
N GLY A 192 -2.80 1.97 -6.20
CA GLY A 192 -3.28 0.85 -6.98
C GLY A 192 -2.18 -0.08 -7.52
N THR A 193 -0.95 0.42 -7.63
CA THR A 193 0.23 -0.37 -8.04
C THR A 193 0.94 -1.06 -6.88
N MET A 194 0.57 -0.76 -5.62
CA MET A 194 1.16 -1.36 -4.43
C MET A 194 0.62 -2.79 -4.23
N ILE A 195 1.12 -3.73 -5.02
CA ILE A 195 0.68 -5.13 -5.01
C ILE A 195 1.68 -6.00 -4.24
N SER A 196 1.19 -6.74 -3.24
CA SER A 196 1.90 -7.83 -2.58
C SER A 196 1.37 -9.16 -3.08
N GLY A 197 2.20 -9.88 -3.83
CA GLY A 197 1.84 -11.17 -4.45
C GLY A 197 3.04 -11.94 -4.98
N ASN A 198 4.25 -11.59 -4.52
CA ASN A 198 5.50 -12.19 -4.96
C ASN A 198 6.42 -12.53 -3.78
N SER A 199 5.82 -12.83 -2.63
CA SER A 199 6.51 -13.35 -1.45
C SER A 199 7.07 -14.76 -1.70
N ARG A 200 7.86 -15.28 -0.75
CA ARG A 200 8.38 -16.65 -0.84
C ARG A 200 7.24 -17.68 -0.82
N TYR A 201 6.19 -17.44 -0.04
CA TYR A 201 4.97 -18.23 -0.09
C TYR A 201 4.40 -18.29 -1.52
N ASP A 202 4.29 -17.15 -2.21
CA ASP A 202 3.72 -17.08 -3.55
C ASP A 202 4.56 -17.89 -4.56
N SER A 203 5.89 -17.88 -4.42
CA SER A 203 6.78 -18.71 -5.23
C SER A 203 6.59 -20.21 -4.97
N ILE A 204 6.33 -20.63 -3.73
CA ILE A 204 6.06 -22.02 -3.36
C ILE A 204 4.72 -22.48 -3.94
N ILE A 205 3.66 -21.69 -3.78
CA ILE A 205 2.32 -22.03 -4.32
C ILE A 205 2.32 -22.08 -5.84
N ARG A 206 3.07 -21.19 -6.50
CA ARG A 206 3.28 -21.21 -7.96
C ARG A 206 4.23 -22.33 -8.42
N LYS A 207 4.78 -23.13 -7.48
CA LYS A 207 5.71 -24.23 -7.76
C LYS A 207 6.92 -23.78 -8.58
N VAL A 208 7.44 -22.59 -8.28
CA VAL A 208 8.68 -22.09 -8.90
C VAL A 208 9.81 -23.09 -8.56
N PRO A 209 10.63 -23.53 -9.53
CA PRO A 209 11.69 -24.51 -9.28
C PRO A 209 12.60 -24.10 -8.11
N GLY A 210 12.79 -25.01 -7.15
CA GLY A 210 13.60 -24.79 -5.95
C GLY A 210 12.88 -24.06 -4.80
N ALA A 211 11.67 -23.54 -5.00
CA ALA A 211 10.88 -22.96 -3.93
C ALA A 211 10.14 -24.05 -3.14
N ALA A 212 10.51 -24.23 -1.87
CA ALA A 212 9.83 -25.14 -0.95
C ALA A 212 9.76 -24.55 0.47
N PHE A 213 8.76 -25.00 1.24
CA PHE A 213 8.78 -24.83 2.68
C PHE A 213 9.88 -25.71 3.29
N SER A 214 10.54 -25.19 4.32
CA SER A 214 11.25 -26.04 5.27
C SER A 214 10.25 -26.91 6.05
N PRO A 215 10.69 -27.98 6.73
CA PRO A 215 9.80 -28.81 7.53
C PRO A 215 8.99 -28.02 8.57
N ASP A 216 9.62 -27.06 9.26
CA ASP A 216 8.92 -26.24 10.26
C ASP A 216 7.91 -25.27 9.64
N GLU A 217 8.21 -24.68 8.48
CA GLU A 217 7.26 -23.81 7.77
C GLU A 217 6.09 -24.60 7.20
N GLN A 218 6.31 -25.84 6.76
CA GLN A 218 5.24 -26.73 6.29
C GLN A 218 4.26 -27.06 7.43
N VAL A 219 4.78 -27.33 8.64
CA VAL A 219 3.94 -27.50 9.84
C VAL A 219 3.24 -26.18 10.20
N GLY A 220 3.96 -25.06 10.16
CA GLY A 220 3.39 -23.72 10.37
C GLY A 220 2.25 -23.40 9.41
N TYR A 221 2.39 -23.77 8.14
CA TYR A 221 1.34 -23.61 7.13
C TYR A 221 0.12 -24.46 7.45
N ALA A 222 0.29 -25.72 7.87
CA ALA A 222 -0.82 -26.57 8.29
C ALA A 222 -1.55 -26.01 9.53
N ILE A 223 -0.81 -25.45 10.50
CA ILE A 223 -1.38 -24.76 11.67
C ILE A 223 -2.20 -23.55 11.21
N TYR A 224 -1.66 -22.71 10.34
CA TYR A 224 -2.38 -21.58 9.74
C TYR A 224 -3.68 -22.02 9.05
N GLN A 225 -3.62 -23.05 8.20
CA GLN A 225 -4.80 -23.54 7.49
C GLN A 225 -5.89 -24.04 8.45
N GLN A 226 -5.50 -24.73 9.53
CA GLN A 226 -6.44 -25.27 10.51
C GLN A 226 -7.05 -24.18 11.41
N LYS A 227 -6.25 -23.18 11.83
CA LYS A 227 -6.61 -22.29 12.94
C LYS A 227 -6.86 -20.83 12.55
N CYS A 228 -6.36 -20.38 11.40
CA CYS A 228 -6.33 -18.96 11.03
C CYS A 228 -7.05 -18.67 9.70
N ALA A 229 -6.97 -19.59 8.74
CA ALA A 229 -7.44 -19.38 7.37
C ALA A 229 -8.96 -19.16 7.23
N ALA A 230 -9.76 -19.51 8.26
CA ALA A 230 -11.20 -19.26 8.29
C ALA A 230 -11.55 -17.76 8.23
N CYS A 231 -10.69 -16.90 8.79
CA CYS A 231 -10.80 -15.44 8.69
C CYS A 231 -9.75 -14.88 7.71
N HIS A 232 -8.53 -15.38 7.78
CA HIS A 232 -7.40 -14.86 6.99
C HIS A 232 -7.23 -15.64 5.68
N LYS A 233 -8.25 -15.66 4.82
CA LYS A 233 -8.35 -16.56 3.67
C LYS A 233 -7.33 -16.26 2.55
N GLU A 234 -6.70 -17.30 2.00
CA GLU A 234 -5.84 -17.23 0.80
C GLU A 234 -6.63 -16.81 -0.46
N PRO A 235 -5.99 -16.14 -1.44
CA PRO A 235 -4.58 -15.76 -1.51
C PRO A 235 -4.30 -14.38 -0.89
N LEU A 236 -5.31 -13.59 -0.52
CA LEU A 236 -5.11 -12.25 0.06
C LEU A 236 -4.81 -12.29 1.57
N PHE A 237 -4.89 -13.46 2.20
CA PHE A 237 -4.77 -13.67 3.65
C PHE A 237 -5.75 -12.84 4.48
N THR A 238 -6.92 -12.58 3.92
CA THR A 238 -8.05 -11.89 4.54
C THR A 238 -9.33 -12.26 3.78
N ASP A 239 -10.44 -12.40 4.50
CA ASP A 239 -11.78 -12.49 3.93
C ASP A 239 -12.49 -11.13 3.83
N LEU A 240 -11.82 -10.06 4.29
CA LEU A 240 -12.31 -8.68 4.37
C LEU A 240 -13.60 -8.49 5.19
N SER A 241 -14.00 -9.50 5.97
CA SER A 241 -15.16 -9.42 6.86
C SER A 241 -14.87 -8.56 8.09
N TYR A 242 -15.92 -8.23 8.86
CA TYR A 242 -15.79 -7.52 10.13
C TYR A 242 -16.09 -8.47 11.28
N ARG A 243 -15.16 -8.57 12.23
CA ARG A 243 -15.25 -9.50 13.35
C ARG A 243 -14.74 -8.85 14.61
N SER A 244 -15.30 -9.24 15.75
CA SER A 244 -14.71 -8.95 17.05
C SER A 244 -13.86 -10.14 17.43
N ASN A 245 -12.55 -9.95 17.56
CA ASN A 245 -11.64 -11.00 18.01
C ASN A 245 -11.62 -11.14 19.54
N GLY A 246 -12.50 -10.42 20.26
CA GLY A 246 -12.53 -10.38 21.72
C GLY A 246 -11.37 -9.62 22.36
N LEU A 247 -10.70 -8.72 21.61
CA LEU A 247 -9.67 -7.85 22.17
C LEU A 247 -10.30 -6.95 23.26
N PRO A 248 -9.73 -6.85 24.48
CA PRO A 248 -10.30 -6.05 25.54
C PRO A 248 -10.45 -4.58 25.14
N TYR A 249 -11.62 -4.00 25.35
CA TYR A 249 -11.88 -2.59 25.07
C TYR A 249 -10.97 -1.66 25.88
N LEU A 250 -10.41 -0.64 25.23
CA LEU A 250 -9.61 0.40 25.88
C LEU A 250 -10.43 1.69 25.96
N ALA A 251 -10.91 2.01 27.17
CA ALA A 251 -11.72 3.21 27.41
C ALA A 251 -11.01 4.51 26.99
N ALA A 252 -9.67 4.56 27.09
CA ALA A 252 -8.87 5.71 26.68
C ALA A 252 -8.98 6.05 25.19
N LEU A 253 -9.23 5.06 24.31
CA LEU A 253 -9.35 5.27 22.86
C LEU A 253 -10.78 5.57 22.42
N ASN A 254 -11.77 5.18 23.23
CA ASN A 254 -13.20 5.28 22.94
C ASN A 254 -13.57 4.77 21.54
N ASP A 255 -12.97 3.66 21.11
CA ASP A 255 -13.16 3.09 19.79
C ASP A 255 -14.12 1.89 19.84
N VAL A 256 -15.36 2.11 19.40
CA VAL A 256 -16.41 1.08 19.34
C VAL A 256 -16.36 0.25 18.04
N GLY A 257 -15.37 0.50 17.18
CA GLY A 257 -15.20 -0.19 15.90
C GLY A 257 -16.30 0.15 14.90
N ARG A 258 -16.72 -0.86 14.12
CA ARG A 258 -17.72 -0.73 13.06
C ARG A 258 -19.07 -0.18 13.52
N MET A 259 -19.45 -0.38 14.78
CA MET A 259 -20.67 0.21 15.34
C MET A 259 -20.73 1.73 15.16
N LYS A 260 -19.59 2.43 15.15
CA LYS A 260 -19.54 3.89 14.88
C LYS A 260 -20.10 4.25 13.50
N ILE A 261 -19.94 3.36 12.53
CA ILE A 261 -20.37 3.54 11.14
C ILE A 261 -21.81 3.06 10.97
N THR A 262 -22.17 1.91 11.56
CA THR A 262 -23.46 1.26 11.30
C THR A 262 -24.57 1.64 12.28
N GLY A 263 -24.23 2.15 13.47
CA GLY A 263 -25.17 2.37 14.58
C GLY A 263 -25.73 1.09 15.20
N ASN A 264 -25.32 -0.09 14.73
CA ASN A 264 -25.85 -1.37 15.18
C ASN A 264 -24.99 -1.95 16.32
N THR A 265 -25.62 -2.25 17.47
CA THR A 265 -24.93 -2.86 18.62
C THR A 265 -24.37 -4.25 18.32
N ALA A 266 -24.90 -4.96 17.31
CA ALA A 266 -24.34 -6.21 16.84
C ALA A 266 -22.94 -6.06 16.20
N ASP A 267 -22.54 -4.83 15.83
CA ASP A 267 -21.21 -4.51 15.28
C ASP A 267 -20.25 -3.91 16.31
N TYR A 268 -20.63 -3.94 17.60
CA TYR A 268 -19.77 -3.46 18.68
C TYR A 268 -18.43 -4.20 18.70
N LEU A 269 -17.34 -3.43 18.64
CA LEU A 269 -15.95 -3.90 18.59
C LEU A 269 -15.62 -4.83 17.42
N LYS A 270 -16.40 -4.77 16.34
CA LYS A 270 -15.99 -5.41 15.09
C LYS A 270 -15.04 -4.52 14.32
N PHE A 271 -13.97 -5.13 13.83
CA PHE A 271 -13.01 -4.51 12.94
C PHE A 271 -12.79 -5.40 11.71
N LYS A 272 -12.36 -4.79 10.61
CA LYS A 272 -12.03 -5.50 9.38
C LYS A 272 -10.90 -6.48 9.66
N VAL A 273 -11.04 -7.72 9.18
CA VAL A 273 -9.97 -8.72 9.25
C VAL A 273 -8.80 -8.24 8.38
N PRO A 274 -7.61 -7.93 8.93
CA PRO A 274 -6.49 -7.47 8.14
C PRO A 274 -5.86 -8.62 7.35
N SER A 275 -5.12 -8.29 6.29
CA SER A 275 -4.29 -9.27 5.57
C SER A 275 -3.12 -9.71 6.45
N LEU A 276 -2.79 -11.00 6.44
CA LEU A 276 -1.53 -11.49 7.03
C LEU A 276 -0.32 -11.36 6.09
N ARG A 277 -0.51 -10.90 4.84
CA ARG A 277 0.64 -10.59 3.97
C ARG A 277 1.50 -9.52 4.63
N ASN A 278 2.82 -9.70 4.59
CA ASN A 278 3.78 -8.81 5.23
C ASN A 278 3.60 -8.59 6.75
N ILE A 279 2.84 -9.43 7.45
CA ILE A 279 2.51 -9.20 8.88
C ILE A 279 3.74 -9.08 9.78
N ILE A 280 4.83 -9.80 9.47
CA ILE A 280 6.08 -9.73 10.24
C ILE A 280 6.79 -8.36 10.07
N ARG A 281 6.41 -7.56 9.07
CA ARG A 281 6.97 -6.23 8.79
C ARG A 281 6.08 -5.08 9.24
N SER A 282 4.86 -5.36 9.69
CA SER A 282 3.84 -4.35 9.98
C SER A 282 3.45 -4.33 11.46
N SER A 283 4.39 -4.59 12.36
CA SER A 283 4.20 -4.21 13.77
C SER A 283 4.07 -2.68 13.87
N PRO A 284 3.37 -2.14 14.87
CA PRO A 284 2.65 -2.86 15.93
C PRO A 284 1.27 -3.38 15.49
N TYR A 285 0.72 -4.33 16.25
CA TYR A 285 -0.44 -5.14 15.88
C TYR A 285 -1.74 -4.70 16.56
N MET A 286 -2.86 -5.16 15.99
CA MET A 286 -4.24 -4.78 16.30
C MET A 286 -4.59 -3.37 15.83
N HIS A 287 -5.87 -3.01 15.90
CA HIS A 287 -6.36 -1.67 15.54
C HIS A 287 -5.83 -0.57 16.46
N ASP A 288 -5.30 -0.92 17.63
CA ASP A 288 -4.76 0.02 18.63
C ASP A 288 -3.25 -0.12 18.87
N GLY A 289 -2.57 -0.97 18.09
CA GLY A 289 -1.11 -1.09 18.14
C GLY A 289 -0.55 -1.58 19.49
N ARG A 290 -1.36 -2.20 20.35
CA ARG A 290 -0.92 -2.55 21.72
C ARG A 290 0.14 -3.64 21.81
N TYR A 291 0.36 -4.39 20.73
CA TYR A 291 1.34 -5.48 20.68
C TYR A 291 2.47 -5.13 19.71
N LEU A 292 3.71 -5.14 20.19
CA LEU A 292 4.89 -4.88 19.37
C LEU A 292 5.46 -6.16 18.74
N ASP A 293 5.16 -7.31 19.36
CA ASP A 293 5.64 -8.62 18.93
C ASP A 293 4.46 -9.51 18.55
N ILE A 294 4.62 -10.25 17.45
CA ILE A 294 3.63 -11.20 16.94
C ILE A 294 3.41 -12.36 17.92
N PHE A 295 4.37 -12.68 18.78
CA PHE A 295 4.15 -13.65 19.85
C PHE A 295 3.13 -13.17 20.89
N GLN A 296 3.05 -11.86 21.16
CA GLN A 296 1.99 -11.30 22.02
C GLN A 296 0.61 -11.43 21.37
N VAL A 297 0.54 -11.37 20.04
CA VAL A 297 -0.69 -11.65 19.28
C VAL A 297 -1.08 -13.12 19.43
N PHE A 298 -0.12 -14.04 19.34
CA PHE A 298 -0.39 -15.46 19.57
C PHE A 298 -0.87 -15.73 20.99
N ASP A 299 -0.23 -15.13 22.00
CA ASP A 299 -0.64 -15.24 23.41
C ASP A 299 -2.04 -14.67 23.62
N PHE A 300 -2.36 -13.54 22.99
CA PHE A 300 -3.70 -12.97 23.02
C PHE A 300 -4.75 -13.95 22.46
N TYR A 301 -4.50 -14.55 21.29
CA TYR A 301 -5.45 -15.51 20.74
C TYR A 301 -5.52 -16.81 21.55
N ASP A 302 -4.42 -17.25 22.16
CA ASP A 302 -4.36 -18.46 22.98
C ASP A 302 -5.16 -18.33 24.29
N HIS A 303 -4.99 -17.23 25.04
CA HIS A 303 -5.61 -17.08 26.37
C HIS A 303 -6.08 -15.65 26.73
N GLY A 304 -5.90 -14.66 25.85
CA GLY A 304 -6.27 -13.25 26.09
C GLY A 304 -7.66 -12.84 25.58
N VAL A 305 -8.32 -13.67 24.77
CA VAL A 305 -9.65 -13.38 24.19
C VAL A 305 -10.69 -13.20 25.29
N LYS A 306 -11.44 -12.09 25.23
CA LYS A 306 -12.62 -11.85 26.06
C LYS A 306 -13.87 -12.34 25.37
N ASP A 307 -14.59 -13.25 26.04
CA ASP A 307 -15.90 -13.67 25.60
C ASP A 307 -16.92 -12.56 25.90
N THR A 308 -17.44 -11.96 24.83
CA THR A 308 -18.50 -10.95 24.85
C THR A 308 -19.59 -11.36 23.86
N ILE A 309 -20.73 -10.67 23.91
CA ILE A 309 -21.85 -10.94 22.99
C ILE A 309 -21.45 -10.89 21.51
N THR A 310 -20.54 -9.98 21.12
CA THR A 310 -20.11 -9.80 19.72
C THR A 310 -18.85 -10.59 19.36
N THR A 311 -18.15 -11.19 20.33
CA THR A 311 -16.93 -11.99 20.08
C THR A 311 -17.22 -13.12 19.10
N ASP A 312 -16.42 -13.20 18.04
CA ASP A 312 -16.59 -14.18 16.97
C ASP A 312 -16.45 -15.61 17.52
N VAL A 313 -17.39 -16.49 17.14
CA VAL A 313 -17.45 -17.87 17.60
C VAL A 313 -16.20 -18.67 17.28
N LEU A 314 -15.46 -18.30 16.23
CA LEU A 314 -14.22 -18.96 15.82
C LEU A 314 -13.08 -18.77 16.82
N VAL A 315 -13.09 -17.68 17.61
CA VAL A 315 -12.02 -17.36 18.57
C VAL A 315 -12.51 -17.26 20.01
N ARG A 316 -13.83 -17.31 20.24
CA ARG A 316 -14.46 -17.17 21.57
C ARG A 316 -13.86 -18.06 22.66
N LYS A 317 -13.37 -19.26 22.30
CA LYS A 317 -12.75 -20.21 23.24
C LYS A 317 -11.21 -20.14 23.28
N GLY A 318 -10.63 -19.10 22.67
CA GLY A 318 -9.21 -19.04 22.38
C GLY A 318 -8.80 -19.96 21.23
N VAL A 319 -7.57 -19.78 20.77
CA VAL A 319 -6.92 -20.57 19.72
C VAL A 319 -5.66 -21.16 20.32
N SER A 320 -5.79 -22.37 20.89
CA SER A 320 -4.68 -22.99 21.61
C SER A 320 -3.47 -23.23 20.71
N LEU A 321 -2.31 -22.72 21.14
CA LEU A 321 -1.02 -22.84 20.45
C LEU A 321 0.10 -23.15 21.46
N THR A 322 0.79 -24.28 21.29
CA THR A 322 2.02 -24.54 22.06
C THR A 322 3.16 -23.63 21.61
N ASP A 323 4.20 -23.45 22.42
CA ASP A 323 5.35 -22.61 22.05
C ASP A 323 6.03 -23.07 20.75
N GLN A 324 6.08 -24.39 20.52
CA GLN A 324 6.56 -24.94 19.26
C GLN A 324 5.67 -24.55 18.09
N GLN A 325 4.35 -24.62 18.25
CA GLN A 325 3.39 -24.21 17.22
C GLN A 325 3.47 -22.71 16.93
N LYS A 326 3.65 -21.87 17.96
CA LYS A 326 3.87 -20.42 17.79
C LYS A 326 5.11 -20.14 16.94
N ARG A 327 6.22 -20.83 17.22
CA ARG A 327 7.46 -20.71 16.43
C ARG A 327 7.27 -21.16 14.98
N GLN A 328 6.62 -22.29 14.75
CA GLN A 328 6.36 -22.81 13.41
C GLN A 328 5.42 -21.90 12.62
N LEU A 329 4.37 -21.39 13.27
CA LEU A 329 3.46 -20.41 12.69
C LEU A 329 4.19 -19.10 12.34
N TYR A 330 5.06 -18.60 13.22
CA TYR A 330 5.93 -17.46 12.92
C TYR A 330 6.78 -17.68 11.66
N LEU A 331 7.44 -18.84 11.55
CA LEU A 331 8.27 -19.17 10.39
C LEU A 331 7.44 -19.17 9.10
N PHE A 332 6.25 -19.75 9.14
CA PHE A 332 5.31 -19.68 8.02
C PHE A 332 4.90 -18.23 7.68
N LEU A 333 4.46 -17.44 8.66
CA LEU A 333 4.03 -16.05 8.43
C LEU A 333 5.17 -15.19 7.87
N ASN A 334 6.43 -15.47 8.24
CA ASN A 334 7.59 -14.80 7.66
C ASN A 334 7.74 -15.06 6.15
N THR A 335 7.28 -16.22 5.65
CA THR A 335 7.25 -16.50 4.21
C THR A 335 6.28 -15.61 3.42
N LEU A 336 5.34 -14.93 4.11
CA LEU A 336 4.39 -13.98 3.54
C LEU A 336 4.98 -12.57 3.36
N THR A 337 6.23 -12.35 3.78
CA THR A 337 6.94 -11.09 3.54
C THR A 337 7.34 -10.97 2.08
N ASP A 338 6.81 -9.96 1.40
CA ASP A 338 7.11 -9.64 0.02
C ASP A 338 8.21 -8.58 -0.08
N TYR A 339 9.45 -9.06 -0.15
CA TYR A 339 10.63 -8.20 -0.32
C TYR A 339 10.63 -7.44 -1.65
N THR A 340 9.83 -7.83 -2.63
CA THR A 340 9.71 -7.08 -3.89
C THR A 340 8.79 -5.87 -3.75
N LEU A 341 7.81 -5.89 -2.83
CA LEU A 341 7.01 -4.73 -2.45
C LEU A 341 7.83 -3.75 -1.59
N ILE A 342 8.38 -4.24 -0.47
CA ILE A 342 8.97 -3.36 0.56
C ILE A 342 10.33 -2.77 0.17
N ASN A 343 10.96 -3.28 -0.91
CA ASN A 343 12.19 -2.73 -1.48
C ASN A 343 11.99 -2.18 -2.91
N ASN A 344 10.74 -2.03 -3.36
CA ASN A 344 10.47 -1.55 -4.71
C ASN A 344 10.89 -0.08 -4.88
N LYS A 345 11.88 0.18 -5.74
CA LYS A 345 12.32 1.55 -6.02
C LYS A 345 11.24 2.41 -6.69
N ASP A 346 10.31 1.79 -7.42
CA ASP A 346 9.21 2.51 -8.08
C ASP A 346 8.13 2.96 -7.10
N LEU A 347 8.10 2.38 -5.88
CA LEU A 347 7.18 2.78 -4.82
C LEU A 347 7.85 3.62 -3.72
N SER A 348 9.18 3.73 -3.73
CA SER A 348 9.95 4.42 -2.68
C SER A 348 9.71 5.93 -2.64
N GLU A 349 10.08 6.57 -1.53
CA GLU A 349 10.05 8.02 -1.41
C GLU A 349 10.84 8.69 -2.53
N VAL A 350 10.35 9.84 -2.98
CA VAL A 350 11.03 10.70 -3.97
C VAL A 350 11.50 11.96 -3.30
N LEU A 351 12.68 12.46 -3.69
CA LEU A 351 13.14 13.75 -3.19
C LEU A 351 12.25 14.86 -3.75
N ILE A 352 11.62 15.60 -2.85
CA ILE A 352 10.80 16.76 -3.18
C ILE A 352 11.53 17.99 -2.64
N GLU A 353 12.21 18.70 -3.53
CA GLU A 353 12.82 19.98 -3.20
C GLU A 353 11.74 21.00 -2.74
N PRO A 354 12.01 21.82 -1.72
CA PRO A 354 11.05 22.74 -1.09
C PRO A 354 10.29 23.64 -2.08
#